data_AF-A0A920V846-F1
#
_entry.id   AF-A0A920V846-F1
#
_cell.length_a   1.000
_cell.length_b   1.000
_cell.length_c   1.000
_cell.angle_alpha   90.00
_cell.angle_beta   90.00
_cell.angle_gamma   90.00
#
_symmetry.space_group_name_H-M   'P 1'
#
loop_
_entity.id
_entity.type
_entity.pdbx_description
1 polymer ?
#
loop_
_entity_poly.entity_id
_entity_poly.type
_entity_poly.pdbx_seq_one_letter_code
_entity_poly.pdbx_strand_id
1 'polypeptide(L)'
;MPKAKELRRTLEPLITLAKEDGVSRRRRAFDFLRNKQAVGKLFSEIGPRLKDRPGGYLRILKKGIRNGDTAPMAVVQLVDYQIQTDQGELSE
;
A
#
# COMPACT_ATOMS: atom_id res chain seq x y z
N MET A 1 -4.37 8.30 12.08
CA MET A 1 -3.09 7.70 12.50
C MET A 1 -3.22 6.23 12.91
N PRO A 2 -4.07 5.85 13.90
CA PRO A 2 -4.16 4.45 14.34
C PRO A 2 -4.52 3.48 13.20
N LYS A 3 -5.49 3.85 12.34
CA LYS A 3 -5.86 3.06 11.15
C LYS A 3 -4.69 2.79 10.19
N ALA A 4 -3.81 3.77 9.98
CA ALA A 4 -2.67 3.62 9.09
C ALA A 4 -1.63 2.65 9.65
N LYS A 5 -1.44 2.64 10.98
CA LYS A 5 -0.56 1.66 11.65
C LYS A 5 -1.13 0.25 11.55
N GLU A 6 -2.43 0.09 11.74
CA GLU A 6 -3.08 -1.23 11.63
C GLU A 6 -3.04 -1.78 10.20
N LEU A 7 -3.14 -0.89 9.21
CA LEU A 7 -3.05 -1.28 7.80
C LEU A 7 -1.73 -1.97 7.45
N ARG A 8 -0.61 -1.62 8.11
CA ARG A 8 0.67 -2.31 7.90
C ARG A 8 0.60 -3.78 8.27
N ARG A 9 -0.06 -4.09 9.39
CA ARG A 9 -0.19 -5.47 9.90
C ARG A 9 -0.93 -6.37 8.93
N THR A 10 -1.86 -5.81 8.15
CA THR A 10 -2.69 -6.55 7.19
C THR A 10 -2.11 -6.57 5.78
N LEU A 11 -1.61 -5.43 5.27
CA LEU A 11 -1.13 -5.34 3.88
C LEU A 11 0.29 -5.89 3.69
N GLU A 12 1.21 -5.76 4.64
CA GLU A 12 2.58 -6.24 4.46
C GLU A 12 2.66 -7.78 4.26
N PRO A 13 1.89 -8.60 5.00
CA PRO A 13 1.80 -10.04 4.73
C PRO A 13 1.23 -10.36 3.34
N LEU A 14 0.27 -9.58 2.83
CA LEU A 14 -0.29 -9.78 1.49
C LEU A 14 0.73 -9.50 0.39
N ILE A 15 1.53 -8.44 0.54
CA ILE A 15 2.62 -8.14 -0.39
C ILE A 15 3.69 -9.24 -0.34
N THR A 16 3.98 -9.75 0.85
CA THR A 16 4.92 -10.87 1.02
C THR A 16 4.41 -12.13 0.33
N LEU A 17 3.12 -12.44 0.47
CA LEU A 17 2.47 -13.55 -0.23
C LEU A 17 2.55 -13.40 -1.75
N ALA A 18 2.49 -12.17 -2.25
CA ALA A 18 2.48 -11.85 -3.67
C ALA A 18 3.84 -11.91 -4.36
N LYS A 19 4.95 -12.05 -3.61
CA LYS A 19 6.29 -12.19 -4.19
C LYS A 19 6.48 -13.45 -5.03
N GLU A 20 5.75 -14.50 -4.69
CA GLU A 20 5.73 -15.75 -5.43
C GLU A 20 4.32 -16.00 -5.95
N ASP A 21 4.20 -16.17 -7.27
CA ASP A 21 2.91 -16.45 -7.87
C ASP A 21 2.53 -17.93 -7.71
N GLY A 22 1.23 -18.18 -7.56
CA GLY A 22 0.67 -19.52 -7.44
C GLY A 22 -0.82 -19.51 -7.14
N VAL A 23 -1.55 -20.53 -7.60
CA VAL A 23 -3.02 -20.62 -7.46
C VAL A 23 -3.46 -20.59 -5.99
N SER A 24 -2.77 -21.32 -5.12
CA SER A 24 -3.08 -21.34 -3.68
C SER A 24 -2.90 -19.95 -3.04
N ARG A 25 -1.84 -19.23 -3.41
CA ARG A 25 -1.53 -17.89 -2.88
C ARG A 25 -2.54 -16.87 -3.36
N ARG A 26 -2.92 -16.90 -4.64
CA ARG A 26 -3.98 -16.05 -5.20
C ARG A 26 -5.32 -16.29 -4.51
N ARG A 27 -5.67 -17.55 -4.20
CA ARG A 27 -6.89 -17.89 -3.43
C ARG A 27 -6.86 -17.28 -2.02
N ARG A 28 -5.77 -17.48 -1.26
CA ARG A 28 -5.61 -16.87 0.07
C ARG A 28 -5.70 -15.33 0.04
N ALA A 29 -5.11 -14.69 -0.97
CA ALA A 29 -5.19 -13.24 -1.13
C ALA A 29 -6.63 -12.79 -1.46
N PHE A 30 -7.36 -13.58 -2.25
CA PHE A 30 -8.74 -13.32 -2.61
C PHE A 30 -9.70 -13.47 -1.42
N ASP A 31 -9.47 -14.42 -0.52
CA ASP A 31 -10.29 -14.60 0.70
C ASP A 31 -10.30 -13.32 1.56
N PHE A 32 -9.18 -12.59 1.56
CA PHE A 32 -9.04 -11.31 2.27
C PHE A 32 -9.55 -10.12 1.46
N LEU A 33 -9.07 -9.92 0.23
CA LEU A 33 -9.37 -8.72 -0.57
C LEU A 33 -10.76 -8.75 -1.22
N ARG A 34 -11.28 -9.95 -1.51
CA ARG A 34 -12.56 -10.20 -2.19
C ARG A 34 -12.73 -9.43 -3.52
N ASN A 35 -11.62 -9.03 -4.14
CA ASN A 35 -11.61 -8.27 -5.39
C ASN A 35 -10.59 -8.86 -6.36
N LYS A 36 -11.07 -9.33 -7.52
CA LYS A 36 -10.26 -9.99 -8.55
C LYS A 36 -9.25 -9.04 -9.20
N GLN A 37 -9.63 -7.79 -9.44
CA GLN A 37 -8.73 -6.79 -10.05
C GLN A 37 -7.59 -6.43 -9.10
N ALA A 38 -7.89 -6.23 -7.82
CA ALA A 38 -6.88 -5.94 -6.80
C ALA A 38 -5.89 -7.10 -6.64
N VAL A 39 -6.38 -8.35 -6.60
CA VAL A 39 -5.51 -9.54 -6.57
C VAL A 39 -4.67 -9.64 -7.84
N GLY A 40 -5.25 -9.39 -9.02
CA GLY A 40 -4.51 -9.35 -10.27
C GLY A 40 -3.34 -8.36 -10.22
N LYS A 41 -3.60 -7.11 -9.83
CA LYS A 41 -2.57 -6.07 -9.69
C LYS A 41 -1.51 -6.42 -8.66
N LEU A 42 -1.92 -7.02 -7.53
CA LEU A 42 -1.03 -7.42 -6.45
C LEU A 42 0.05 -8.41 -6.92
N PHE A 43 -0.34 -9.45 -7.67
CA PHE A 43 0.59 -10.48 -8.15
C PHE A 43 1.30 -10.09 -9.46
N SER A 44 0.66 -9.30 -10.34
CA SER A 44 1.25 -8.92 -11.63
C SER A 44 2.25 -7.75 -11.52
N GLU A 45 1.97 -6.75 -10.69
CA GLU A 45 2.77 -5.52 -10.63
C GLU A 45 3.52 -5.37 -9.30
N ILE A 46 2.79 -5.45 -8.18
CA ILE A 46 3.32 -5.05 -6.86
C ILE A 46 4.30 -6.10 -6.32
N GLY A 47 3.94 -7.37 -6.39
CA GLY A 47 4.76 -8.49 -5.90
C GLY A 47 6.15 -8.55 -6.53
N PRO A 48 6.26 -8.58 -7.87
CA PRO A 48 7.54 -8.57 -8.58
C PRO A 48 8.38 -7.32 -8.27
N ARG A 49 7.75 -6.14 -8.19
CA ARG A 49 8.43 -4.86 -7.93
C ARG A 49 9.10 -4.79 -6.56
N LEU A 50 8.53 -5.47 -5.56
CA LEU A 50 9.02 -5.45 -4.17
C LEU A 50 9.73 -6.75 -3.77
N LYS A 51 10.05 -7.62 -4.74
CA LYS A 51 10.59 -8.97 -4.49
C LYS A 51 11.89 -8.94 -3.69
N ASP A 52 12.82 -8.05 -4.05
CA ASP A 52 14.17 -7.98 -3.46
C ASP A 52 14.20 -7.35 -2.05
N ARG A 53 13.11 -6.70 -1.62
CA ARG A 53 13.06 -5.99 -0.34
C ARG A 53 12.62 -6.92 0.80
N PRO A 54 13.42 -7.12 1.87
CA PRO A 54 13.00 -7.92 3.02
C PRO A 54 12.11 -7.12 3.98
N GLY A 55 10.84 -6.92 3.61
CA GLY A 55 9.83 -6.28 4.47
C GLY A 55 9.81 -4.75 4.45
N GLY A 56 8.85 -4.15 5.18
CA GLY A 56 8.71 -2.69 5.26
C GLY A 56 8.31 -2.07 3.91
N TYR A 57 7.27 -2.61 3.27
CA TYR A 57 6.82 -2.18 1.95
C TYR A 57 6.03 -0.87 1.95
N LEU A 58 5.49 -0.49 3.11
CA LEU A 58 4.62 0.67 3.28
C LEU A 58 5.27 1.77 4.10
N ARG A 59 5.16 2.99 3.62
CA ARG A 59 5.54 4.23 4.31
C ARG A 59 4.30 4.96 4.78
N ILE A 60 4.31 5.41 6.03
CA ILE A 60 3.24 6.23 6.62
C ILE A 60 3.79 7.64 6.84
N LEU A 61 3.17 8.63 6.21
CA LEU A 61 3.49 10.05 6.37
C LEU A 61 2.38 10.75 7.17
N LYS A 62 2.74 11.62 8.10
CA LYS A 62 1.75 12.40 8.87
C LYS A 62 1.21 13.52 7.98
N LYS A 63 -0.11 13.72 7.94
CA LYS A 63 -0.77 14.77 7.12
C LYS A 63 -1.51 15.79 7.99
N GLY A 64 -1.03 16.04 9.21
CA GLY A 64 -1.68 16.94 10.15
C GLY A 64 -3.01 16.40 10.69
N ILE A 65 -3.94 17.30 10.94
CA ILE A 65 -5.21 17.04 11.63
C ILE A 65 -6.37 17.32 10.67
N ARG A 66 -7.43 16.51 10.72
CA ARG A 66 -8.64 16.73 9.95
C ARG A 66 -9.48 17.85 10.56
N ASN A 67 -9.93 18.77 9.72
CA ASN A 67 -10.82 19.86 10.11
C ASN A 67 -12.20 19.29 10.50
N GLY A 68 -12.75 19.76 11.62
CA GLY A 68 -14.06 19.35 12.14
C GLY A 68 -13.96 18.40 13.34
N ASP A 69 -13.23 17.28 13.21
CA ASP A 69 -13.15 16.26 14.27
C ASP A 69 -11.76 16.14 14.93
N THR A 70 -10.82 17.00 14.55
CA THR A 70 -9.45 17.02 15.08
C THR A 70 -8.75 15.64 14.97
N ALA A 71 -9.17 14.79 14.02
CA ALA A 71 -8.59 13.46 13.89
C ALA A 71 -7.21 13.51 13.23
N PRO A 72 -6.18 12.83 13.78
CA PRO A 72 -4.84 12.84 13.19
C PRO A 72 -4.83 12.05 11.88
N MET A 73 -4.47 12.71 10.78
CA MET A 73 -4.43 12.13 9.44
C MET A 73 -3.05 11.59 9.08
N ALA A 74 -3.03 10.61 8.18
CA ALA A 74 -1.81 10.05 7.63
C ALA A 74 -2.04 9.60 6.18
N VAL A 75 -1.00 9.71 5.36
CA VAL A 75 -0.94 9.15 4.01
C VAL A 75 -0.14 7.85 4.08
N VAL A 76 -0.65 6.81 3.41
CA VAL A 76 0.06 5.52 3.28
C VAL A 76 0.44 5.36 1.82
N GLN A 77 1.72 5.08 1.57
CA GLN A 77 2.26 4.89 0.23
C GLN A 77 3.17 3.66 0.19
N LEU A 78 3.31 3.05 -0.99
CA LEU A 78 4.37 2.08 -1.22
C LEU A 78 5.72 2.81 -1.22
N VAL A 79 6.76 2.13 -0.75
CA VAL A 79 8.10 2.74 -0.61
C VAL A 79 8.71 3.11 -1.97
N ASP A 80 8.38 2.35 -3.00
CA ASP A 80 8.86 2.52 -4.37
C ASP A 80 8.06 3.54 -5.18
N TYR A 81 6.95 4.06 -4.64
CA TYR A 81 6.08 5.00 -5.34
C TYR A 81 6.76 6.36 -5.42
N GLN A 82 7.21 6.70 -6.64
CA GLN A 82 7.71 8.03 -7.00
C GLN A 82 6.49 8.93 -7.26
N ILE A 83 6.37 10.01 -6.51
CA ILE A 83 5.36 11.04 -6.77
C ILE A 83 5.91 11.85 -7.94
N GLN A 84 5.32 11.71 -9.13
CA GLN A 84 5.53 12.67 -10.20
C GLN A 84 4.98 14.00 -9.70
N THR A 85 5.88 14.91 -9.39
CA THR A 85 5.49 16.26 -8.97
C THR A 85 5.36 17.04 -10.25
N ASP A 86 4.13 17.23 -10.73
CA ASP A 86 3.88 18.22 -11.77
C ASP A 86 4.16 19.59 -11.16
N GLN A 87 5.39 20.08 -11.38
CA GLN A 87 5.87 21.40 -10.99
C GLN A 87 5.12 22.45 -11.84
N GLY A 88 3.87 22.77 -11.48
CA GLY A 88 3.02 23.63 -12.30
C GLY A 88 2.14 24.64 -11.55
N GLU A 89 2.14 24.68 -10.22
CA GLU A 89 1.24 25.56 -9.45
C GLU A 89 1.92 26.22 -8.23
N LEU A 90 3.13 26.77 -8.42
CA LEU A 90 3.73 27.75 -7.49
C LEU A 90 4.23 28.97 -8.26
N SER A 91 3.30 29.65 -8.93
CA SER A 91 3.48 31.03 -9.39
C SER A 91 2.12 31.71 -9.35
N GLU A 92 1.72 32.16 -8.17
CA GLU A 92 0.88 33.33 -7.91
C GLU A 92 0.96 33.69 -6.42
#